data_AF-A0A3D8VLM3-F1
#
_entry.id   AF-A0A3D8VLM3-F1
#
_cell.length_a   1.000
_cell.length_b   1.000
_cell.length_c   1.000
_cell.angle_alpha   90.00
_cell.angle_beta   90.00
_cell.angle_gamma   90.00
#
_symmetry.space_group_name_H-M   'P 1'
#
loop_
_entity.id
_entity.type
_entity.pdbx_description
1 polymer ?
#
loop_
_entity_poly.entity_id
_entity_poly.type
_entity_poly.pdbx_seq_one_letter_code
_entity_poly.pdbx_strand_id
1 'polypeptide(L)' 'MDQMALFDVKEVEIEVPQTVKSPLECNKKLNSQAFVANQRLFAEYVKTIQRQNGCTWFEARKKFFEIRDQ' A
#
# COMPACT_ATOMS: atom_id res chain seq x y z
N MET A 1 -17.38 -16.46 31.51
CA MET A 1 -16.23 -15.52 31.64
C MET A 1 -15.84 -15.25 30.21
N ASP A 2 -16.59 -14.36 29.57
CA ASP A 2 -16.68 -14.25 28.10
C ASP A 2 -16.14 -12.87 27.70
N GLN A 3 -14.82 -12.77 27.65
CA GLN A 3 -14.11 -11.57 27.19
C GLN A 3 -12.94 -11.97 26.29
N MET A 4 -13.24 -12.68 25.19
CA MET A 4 -12.29 -12.90 24.09
C MET A 4 -13.03 -12.91 22.74
N ALA A 5 -13.69 -11.80 22.40
CA ALA A 5 -14.27 -11.60 21.06
C ALA A 5 -14.25 -10.12 20.64
N LEU A 6 -13.20 -9.39 21.04
CA LEU A 6 -13.07 -7.93 20.77
C LEU A 6 -11.92 -7.59 19.82
N PHE A 7 -11.28 -8.60 19.25
CA PHE A 7 -10.41 -8.45 18.09
C PHE A 7 -11.05 -9.18 16.91
N ASP A 8 -12.30 -8.82 16.61
CA ASP A 8 -12.71 -8.85 15.21
C ASP A 8 -11.61 -8.07 14.48
N VAL A 9 -10.84 -8.81 13.69
CA VAL A 9 -9.86 -8.27 12.77
C VAL A 9 -10.67 -7.41 11.83
N LYS A 10 -10.93 -6.16 12.22
CA LYS A 10 -11.43 -5.13 11.33
C LYS A 10 -10.41 -5.17 10.21
N GLU A 11 -10.82 -5.74 9.08
CA GLU A 11 -10.08 -5.66 7.84
C GLU A 11 -9.81 -4.16 7.70
N VAL A 12 -8.57 -3.75 8.00
CA VAL A 12 -8.19 -2.34 7.94
C VAL A 12 -8.17 -2.06 6.46
N GLU A 13 -9.29 -1.59 5.93
CA GLU A 13 -9.43 -1.18 4.53
C GLU A 13 -8.26 -0.23 4.23
N ILE A 14 -7.34 -0.71 3.39
CA ILE A 14 -6.17 0.06 3.03
C ILE A 14 -6.65 1.13 2.07
N GLU A 15 -6.85 2.36 2.55
CA GLU A 15 -7.07 3.50 1.67
C GLU A 15 -5.72 3.94 1.08
N VAL A 16 -5.59 3.86 -0.25
CA VAL A 16 -4.39 4.29 -0.98
C VAL A 16 -4.65 5.66 -1.60
N PRO A 17 -3.95 6.73 -1.15
CA PRO A 17 -4.13 8.04 -1.73
C PRO A 17 -3.66 8.10 -3.18
N GLN A 18 -4.44 8.76 -4.04
CA GLN A 18 -4.10 9.06 -5.45
C GLN A 18 -2.78 9.83 -5.63
N THR A 19 -2.29 10.47 -4.57
CA THR A 19 -1.00 11.16 -4.56
C THR A 19 0.20 10.20 -4.57
N VAL A 20 0.01 8.94 -4.17
CA VAL A 20 1.08 7.93 -4.13
C VAL A 20 1.25 7.34 -5.51
N LYS A 21 2.36 7.70 -6.15
CA LYS A 21 2.68 7.27 -7.51
C LYS A 21 3.63 6.10 -7.50
N SER A 22 3.52 5.19 -8.46
CA SER A 22 4.55 4.18 -8.66
C SER A 22 5.85 4.82 -9.15
N PRO A 23 6.99 4.11 -9.07
CA PRO A 23 8.26 4.61 -9.58
C PRO A 23 8.22 5.04 -11.05
N LEU A 24 7.33 4.43 -11.86
CA LEU A 24 7.17 4.72 -13.28
C LEU A 24 6.28 5.94 -13.56
N GLU A 25 5.34 6.25 -12.66
CA GLU A 25 4.44 7.41 -12.79
C GLU A 25 4.99 8.68 -12.13
N CYS A 26 6.09 8.55 -11.38
CA CYS A 26 6.65 9.66 -10.62
C CYS A 26 7.47 10.58 -11.51
N ASN A 27 6.89 11.70 -11.94
CA ASN A 27 7.55 12.74 -12.75
C ASN A 27 8.60 13.58 -11.98
N LYS A 28 8.98 13.18 -10.77
CA LYS A 28 9.99 13.89 -9.98
C LYS A 28 11.38 13.53 -10.49
N LYS A 29 12.34 14.44 -10.34
CA LYS A 29 13.74 14.19 -10.73
C LYS A 29 14.24 12.92 -10.06
N LEU A 30 14.81 12.01 -10.86
CA LEU A 30 15.43 10.77 -10.38
C LEU A 30 16.42 11.11 -9.25
N ASN A 31 16.41 10.33 -8.17
CA ASN A 31 17.24 10.51 -6.97
C ASN A 31 16.99 11.80 -6.15
N SER A 32 16.00 12.63 -6.50
CA SER A 32 15.57 13.70 -5.60
C SER A 32 14.97 13.12 -4.31
N GLN A 33 15.12 13.83 -3.19
CA GLN A 33 14.52 13.44 -1.91
C GLN A 33 13.01 13.18 -2.05
N ALA A 34 12.33 14.00 -2.85
CA ALA A 34 10.90 13.88 -3.11
C ALA A 34 10.53 12.63 -3.93
N PHE A 35 11.43 12.15 -4.81
CA PHE A 35 11.27 10.89 -5.55
C PHE A 35 11.51 9.69 -4.63
N VAL A 36 12.59 9.71 -3.85
CA VAL A 36 12.92 8.64 -2.88
C VAL A 36 11.83 8.49 -1.82
N ALA A 37 11.29 9.59 -1.31
CA ALA A 37 10.18 9.57 -0.36
C ALA A 37 8.93 8.90 -0.97
N ASN A 38 8.60 9.24 -2.23
CA ASN A 38 7.47 8.63 -2.94
C ASN A 38 7.68 7.13 -3.18
N GLN A 39 8.90 6.71 -3.56
CA GLN A 39 9.21 5.29 -3.72
C GLN A 39 9.09 4.50 -2.42
N ARG A 40 9.57 5.06 -1.30
CA ARG A 40 9.43 4.45 0.02
C ARG A 40 7.97 4.31 0.40
N LEU A 41 7.18 5.37 0.22
CA LEU A 41 5.75 5.35 0.52
C LEU A 41 5.02 4.29 -0.32
N PHE A 42 5.26 4.25 -1.63
CA PHE A 42 4.72 3.21 -2.51
C PHE A 42 5.10 1.80 -2.03
N ALA A 43 6.37 1.57 -1.67
CA ALA A 43 6.82 0.27 -1.19
C ALA A 43 6.14 -0.15 0.13
N GLU A 44 5.90 0.79 1.05
CA GLU A 44 5.21 0.50 2.32
C GLU A 44 3.73 0.15 2.11
N TYR A 45 3.03 0.82 1.18
CA TYR A 45 1.67 0.42 0.82
C TYR A 45 1.63 -0.98 0.21
N VAL A 46 2.51 -1.27 -0.75
CA VAL A 46 2.57 -2.61 -1.38
C VAL A 46 2.88 -3.69 -0.34
N LYS A 47 3.82 -3.45 0.59
CA LYS A 47 4.10 -4.39 1.70
C LYS A 47 2.90 -4.58 2.61
N THR A 48 2.17 -3.51 2.93
CA THR A 48 0.98 -3.59 3.79
C THR A 48 -0.10 -4.44 3.13
N ILE A 49 -0.39 -4.19 1.84
CA ILE A 49 -1.33 -4.98 1.03
C ILE A 49 -0.87 -6.44 0.96
N GLN A 50 0.42 -6.68 0.75
CA GLN A 50 1.00 -8.01 0.70
C GLN A 50 0.77 -8.77 2.01
N ARG A 51 1.00 -8.11 3.14
CA ARG A 51 0.88 -8.70 4.48
C ARG A 51 -0.58 -8.99 4.84
N GLN A 52 -1.49 -8.07 4.55
CA GLN A 52 -2.90 -8.25 4.85
C GLN A 52 -3.53 -9.35 3.98
N ASN A 53 -3.16 -9.41 2.70
CA ASN A 53 -3.77 -10.35 1.75
C ASN A 53 -3.01 -11.67 1.61
N GLY A 54 -1.87 -11.83 2.28
CA GLY A 54 -1.03 -13.03 2.19
C GLY A 54 -0.56 -13.36 0.77
N CYS A 55 -0.42 -12.36 -0.11
CA CYS A 55 -0.15 -12.56 -1.53
C CYS A 55 1.32 -12.30 -1.91
N THR A 56 1.65 -12.55 -3.18
CA THR A 56 2.97 -12.19 -3.73
C THR A 56 3.10 -10.68 -3.88
N TRP A 57 4.33 -10.18 -3.96
CA TRP A 57 4.59 -8.76 -4.18
C TRP A 57 3.95 -8.23 -5.48
N PHE A 58 3.94 -9.04 -6.55
CA PHE A 58 3.33 -8.66 -7.82
C PHE A 58 1.81 -8.51 -7.71
N GLU A 59 1.14 -9.42 -7.01
CA GLU A 59 -0.29 -9.34 -6.75
C GLU A 59 -0.62 -8.17 -5.83
N ALA A 60 0.17 -7.94 -4.79
CA ALA A 60 0.01 -6.79 -3.91
C ALA A 60 0.17 -5.46 -4.66
N ARG A 61 1.14 -5.39 -5.59
CA ARG A 61 1.31 -4.24 -6.48
C ARG A 61 0.12 -4.06 -7.43
N LYS A 62 -0.44 -5.14 -7.96
CA LYS A 62 -1.64 -5.06 -8.81
C LYS A 62 -2.83 -4.52 -8.00
N LYS A 63 -3.06 -5.09 -6.82
CA LYS A 63 -4.10 -4.66 -5.87
C LYS A 63 -3.93 -3.20 -5.43
N PHE A 64 -2.69 -2.73 -5.26
CA PHE A 64 -2.42 -1.31 -4.97
C PHE A 64 -3.06 -0.38 -6.01
N PHE A 65 -2.91 -0.69 -7.30
CA PHE A 65 -3.50 0.11 -8.37
C PHE A 65 -5.02 -0.05 -8.42
N GLU A 66 -5.53 -1.28 -8.22
CA GLU A 66 -6.97 -1.54 -8.16
C GLU A 66 -7.66 -0.74 -7.03
N ILE A 67 -7.02 -0.62 -5.86
CA ILE A 67 -7.53 0.14 -4.72
C ILE A 67 -7.39 1.65 -4.94
N ARG A 68 -6.25 2.09 -5.49
CA ARG A 68 -5.99 3.52 -5.71
C ARG A 68 -6.93 4.08 -6.78
N ASP A 69 -7.06 3.39 -7.92
CA ASP A 69 -7.70 3.86 -9.15
C ASP A 69 -9.18 3.49 -9.27
N GLN A 70 -9.77 2.90 -8.23
CA GLN A 70 -11.22 2.79 -8.04
C GLN A 70 -11.86 4.17 -7.86
#